data_AF-A0A3M1IDT0-F1
#
_entry.id   AF-A0A3M1IDT0-F1
#
_cell.length_a   1.000
_cell.length_b   1.000
_cell.length_c   1.000
_cell.angle_alpha   90.00
_cell.angle_beta   90.00
_cell.angle_gamma   90.00
#
_symmetry.space_group_name_H-M   'P 1'
#
loop_
_entity.id
_entity.type
_entity.pdbx_description
1 polymer ?
#
loop_
_entity_poly.entity_id
_entity_poly.type
_entity_poly.pdbx_seq_one_letter_code
_entity_poly.pdbx_strand_id
1 'polypeptide(L)'
;MKKVDKHISCPKCNWIPDGQAHWQCMCGHSFDAFATAGRCPACFRQWERTQCVPAAGGCKSWSNHLDWYGDLKGWLQRELQDLPSLAPTKQDQGKLRPDD
;
A
#
# COMPACT_ATOMS: atom_id res chain seq x y z
N MET A 1 7.40 14.45 -11.62
CA MET A 1 6.76 13.42 -10.77
C MET A 1 6.54 14.04 -9.40
N LYS A 2 5.27 14.21 -8.96
CA LYS A 2 4.97 14.75 -7.64
C LYS A 2 5.51 13.75 -6.58
N LYS A 3 6.35 14.20 -5.64
CA LYS A 3 6.79 13.36 -4.53
C LYS A 3 5.58 13.16 -3.62
N VAL A 4 5.21 11.90 -3.38
CA VAL A 4 4.26 11.57 -2.32
C VAL A 4 5.07 11.48 -1.05
N ASP A 5 4.84 12.39 -0.12
CA ASP A 5 5.35 12.29 1.24
C ASP A 5 4.63 11.11 1.91
N LYS A 6 5.07 9.88 1.60
CA LYS A 6 4.55 8.65 2.20
C LYS A 6 5.05 8.58 3.63
N HIS A 7 4.28 9.17 4.54
CA HIS A 7 4.55 9.06 5.96
C HIS A 7 4.09 7.67 6.43
N ILE A 8 5.06 6.78 6.67
CA ILE A 8 4.79 5.45 7.23
C ILE A 8 4.81 5.57 8.74
N SER A 9 3.67 5.31 9.40
CA SER A 9 3.62 5.29 10.86
C SER A 9 2.52 4.37 11.39
N CYS A 10 2.64 3.96 12.65
CA CYS A 10 1.64 3.13 13.28
C CYS A 10 0.32 3.91 13.37
N PRO A 11 -0.79 3.41 12.81
CA PRO A 11 -2.08 4.14 12.80
C PRO A 11 -2.72 4.31 14.18
N LYS A 12 -2.10 3.72 15.22
CA LYS A 12 -2.62 3.75 16.60
C LYS A 12 -1.78 4.61 17.55
N CYS A 13 -0.47 4.73 17.31
CA CYS A 13 0.42 5.44 18.22
C CYS A 13 1.45 6.34 17.50
N ASN A 14 1.36 6.47 16.18
CA ASN A 14 2.24 7.28 15.33
C ASN A 14 3.73 6.91 15.39
N TRP A 15 4.08 5.73 15.90
CA TRP A 15 5.46 5.25 15.85
C TRP A 15 5.93 5.08 14.41
N ILE A 16 7.12 5.61 14.10
CA ILE A 16 7.70 5.58 12.75
C ILE A 16 8.75 4.45 12.70
N PRO A 17 8.62 3.49 11.77
CA PRO A 17 9.63 2.46 11.56
C PRO A 17 11.01 3.03 11.27
N ASP A 18 12.05 2.43 11.85
CA ASP A 18 13.46 2.83 11.74
C ASP A 18 14.22 2.10 10.61
N GLY A 19 13.51 1.30 9.81
CA GLY A 19 14.06 0.50 8.71
C GLY A 19 14.81 -0.77 9.14
N GLN A 20 14.74 -1.17 10.42
CA GLN A 20 15.39 -2.38 10.91
C GLN A 20 14.51 -3.63 10.77
N ALA A 21 15.15 -4.80 10.86
CA ALA A 21 14.51 -6.11 10.71
C ALA A 21 13.75 -6.56 11.98
N HIS A 22 12.72 -5.80 12.37
CA HIS A 22 11.95 -6.05 13.59
C HIS A 22 10.91 -7.16 13.49
N TRP A 23 10.52 -7.58 12.28
CA TRP A 23 9.48 -8.57 12.07
C TRP A 23 10.07 -9.90 11.62
N GLN A 24 9.54 -11.00 12.15
CA GLN A 24 9.91 -12.35 11.74
C GLN A 24 8.76 -13.01 10.96
N CYS A 25 9.07 -13.54 9.79
CA CYS A 25 8.14 -14.35 9.02
C CYS A 25 8.02 -15.78 9.60
N MET A 26 6.94 -16.49 9.28
CA MET A 26 6.77 -17.90 9.67
C MET A 26 7.79 -18.85 9.03
N CYS A 27 8.50 -18.43 7.98
CA CYS A 27 9.67 -19.17 7.48
C CYS A 27 10.94 -18.96 8.31
N GLY A 28 10.87 -18.15 9.38
CA GLY A 28 11.99 -17.81 10.27
C GLY A 28 12.80 -16.59 9.84
N HIS A 29 12.58 -16.04 8.65
CA HIS A 29 13.33 -14.88 8.15
C HIS A 29 12.89 -13.58 8.85
N SER A 30 13.82 -12.89 9.49
CA SER A 30 13.61 -11.53 10.02
C SER A 30 13.82 -10.49 8.92
N PHE A 31 12.93 -9.51 8.81
CA PHE A 31 12.92 -8.53 7.73
C PHE A 31 12.30 -7.20 8.14
N ASP A 32 12.61 -6.14 7.41
CA ASP A 32 11.86 -4.89 7.46
C ASP A 32 10.58 -5.05 6.62
N ALA A 33 9.43 -4.97 7.30
CA ALA A 33 8.14 -5.08 6.65
C ALA A 33 7.88 -3.90 5.69
N PHE A 34 8.47 -2.73 5.90
CA PHE A 34 8.18 -1.55 5.08
C PHE A 34 9.06 -1.42 3.85
N ALA A 35 10.30 -1.93 3.88
CA ALA A 35 11.15 -2.07 2.68
C ALA A 35 10.52 -2.91 1.57
N THR A 36 9.57 -3.80 1.92
CA THR A 36 9.02 -4.83 1.01
C THR A 36 7.49 -4.78 0.92
N ALA A 37 6.86 -3.73 1.45
CA ALA A 37 5.40 -3.61 1.53
C ALA A 37 4.71 -4.85 2.14
N GLY A 38 5.33 -5.44 3.16
CA GLY A 38 4.84 -6.59 3.91
C GLY A 38 5.14 -7.93 3.25
N ARG A 39 5.93 -7.98 2.18
CA ARG A 39 6.27 -9.23 1.50
C ARG A 39 7.60 -9.81 2.01
N CYS A 40 7.57 -11.02 2.57
CA CYS A 40 8.80 -11.68 3.01
C CYS A 40 9.76 -11.89 1.82
N PRO A 41 11.03 -11.43 1.88
CA PRO A 41 12.02 -11.63 0.80
C PRO A 41 12.38 -13.09 0.54
N ALA A 42 12.29 -13.93 1.57
CA ALA A 42 12.74 -15.33 1.49
C ALA A 42 11.68 -16.27 0.90
N CYS A 43 10.43 -16.17 1.37
CA CYS A 43 9.34 -17.09 0.98
C CYS A 43 8.21 -16.41 0.20
N PHE A 44 8.33 -15.10 -0.06
CA PHE A 44 7.38 -14.30 -0.83
C PHE A 44 5.95 -14.18 -0.26
N ARG A 45 5.72 -14.65 0.97
CA ARG A 45 4.44 -14.47 1.66
C ARG A 45 4.12 -12.98 1.83
N GLN A 46 2.91 -12.60 1.45
CA GLN A 46 2.35 -11.28 1.73
C GLN A 46 1.73 -11.26 3.13
N TRP A 47 2.14 -10.33 3.97
CA TRP A 47 1.51 -10.06 5.25
C TRP A 47 0.47 -8.95 5.10
N GLU A 48 -0.77 -9.24 5.48
CA GLU A 48 -1.89 -8.28 5.45
C GLU A 48 -1.94 -7.41 6.70
N ARG A 49 -1.35 -7.88 7.80
CA ARG A 49 -1.30 -7.20 9.08
C ARG A 49 0.12 -7.07 9.59
N THR A 50 0.38 -5.98 10.28
CA THR A 50 1.70 -5.68 10.87
C THR A 50 1.53 -5.32 12.33
N GLN A 51 2.40 -5.88 13.17
CA GLN A 51 2.47 -5.54 14.58
C GLN A 51 3.33 -4.30 14.78
N CYS A 52 2.86 -3.37 15.60
CA CYS A 52 3.69 -2.26 16.08
C CYS A 52 4.69 -2.77 17.14
N VAL A 53 5.99 -2.57 16.91
CA VAL A 53 7.09 -3.28 17.60
C VAL A 53 7.38 -2.64 18.97
N PRO A 54 7.03 -3.27 20.11
CA PRO A 54 7.20 -2.63 21.43
C PRO A 54 8.66 -2.37 21.79
N ALA A 55 9.54 -3.32 21.45
CA ALA A 55 10.98 -3.21 21.71
C ALA A 55 11.65 -2.03 20.99
N ALA A 56 11.02 -1.51 19.92
CA ALA A 56 11.50 -0.35 19.16
C ALA A 56 10.73 0.95 19.51
N GLY A 57 9.90 0.95 20.56
CA GLY A 57 9.10 2.10 20.99
C GLY A 57 7.64 2.10 20.50
N GLY A 58 7.16 1.00 19.93
CA GLY A 58 5.78 0.82 19.45
C GLY A 58 4.77 0.39 20.53
N CYS A 59 3.50 0.29 20.15
CA CYS A 59 2.38 0.03 21.08
C CYS A 59 1.88 -1.44 21.13
N LYS A 60 2.59 -2.41 20.55
CA LYS A 60 2.23 -3.85 20.46
C LYS A 60 0.99 -4.20 19.64
N SER A 61 0.18 -3.20 19.29
CA SER A 61 -1.05 -3.40 18.56
C SER A 61 -0.82 -3.88 17.14
N TRP A 62 -1.78 -4.65 16.63
CA TRP A 62 -1.86 -5.05 15.23
C TRP A 62 -2.84 -4.17 14.46
N SER A 63 -2.48 -3.80 13.23
CA SER A 63 -3.34 -3.11 12.25
C SER A 63 -3.13 -3.71 10.86
N ASN A 64 -3.96 -3.34 9.89
CA ASN A 64 -3.70 -3.72 8.50
C ASN A 64 -2.42 -3.03 8.03
N HIS A 65 -1.62 -3.72 7.22
CA HIS A 65 -0.35 -3.18 6.74
C HIS A 65 -0.56 -1.89 5.93
N LEU A 66 -1.64 -1.84 5.13
CA LEU A 66 -2.00 -0.66 4.32
C LEU A 66 -2.33 0.58 5.16
N ASP A 67 -2.84 0.42 6.38
CA ASP A 67 -3.20 1.56 7.26
C ASP A 67 -1.96 2.37 7.68
N TRP A 68 -0.77 1.76 7.65
CA TRP A 68 0.48 2.43 8.01
C TRP A 68 0.91 3.49 7.00
N TYR A 69 0.36 3.46 5.78
CA TYR A 69 0.70 4.41 4.71
C TYR A 69 -0.20 5.66 4.72
N GLY A 70 -0.98 5.87 5.78
CA GLY A 70 -1.89 7.00 5.92
C GLY A 70 -3.07 6.94 4.92
N ASP A 71 -3.45 8.09 4.37
CA ASP A 71 -4.58 8.21 3.43
C ASP A 71 -4.18 7.83 1.98
N LEU A 72 -3.74 6.58 1.80
CA LEU A 72 -3.38 6.07 0.47
C LEU A 72 -4.57 6.09 -0.49
N LYS A 73 -5.79 5.84 0.03
CA LYS A 73 -7.03 5.86 -0.74
C LYS A 73 -7.35 7.25 -1.26
N GLY A 74 -7.30 8.27 -0.39
CA GLY A 74 -7.52 9.65 -0.82
C GLY A 74 -6.43 10.14 -1.75
N TRP A 75 -5.17 9.73 -1.56
CA TRP A 75 -4.11 10.02 -2.52
C TRP A 75 -4.44 9.45 -3.91
N LEU A 76 -4.74 8.14 -3.99
CA LEU A 76 -5.07 7.50 -5.26
C LEU A 76 -6.28 8.15 -5.94
N GLN A 77 -7.32 8.48 -5.17
CA GLN A 77 -8.52 9.13 -5.70
C GLN A 77 -8.19 10.48 -6.35
N ARG A 78 -7.32 11.29 -5.72
CA ARG A 78 -6.90 12.59 -6.28
C ARG A 78 -6.08 12.42 -7.56
N GLU A 79 -5.12 11.49 -7.56
CA GLU A 79 -4.31 11.23 -8.75
C GLU A 79 -5.16 10.72 -9.93
N LEU A 80 -6.15 9.85 -9.67
CA LEU A 80 -7.06 9.37 -10.71
C LEU A 80 -7.96 10.48 -11.28
N GLN A 81 -8.36 11.46 -10.47
CA GLN A 81 -9.13 12.63 -10.91
C GLN A 81 -8.31 13.57 -11.81
N ASP A 82 -7.01 13.67 -11.57
CA ASP A 82 -6.08 14.51 -12.33
C ASP A 82 -5.65 13.87 -13.67
N LEU A 83 -5.98 12.59 -13.93
CA LEU A 83 -5.67 11.96 -15.21
C LEU A 83 -6.59 12.53 -16.32
N PRO A 84 -6.02 13.10 -17.40
CA PRO A 84 -6.82 13.46 -18.57
C PRO A 84 -7.48 12.19 -19.09
N SER A 85 -8.81 12.25 -19.13
CA SER A 85 -9.72 11.12 -19.26
C SER A 85 -9.22 9.93 -20.10
N LEU A 86 -9.25 8.72 -19.49
CA LEU A 86 -9.55 7.48 -20.22
C LEU A 86 -11.05 7.41 -20.55
N ALA A 87 -11.69 8.55 -20.83
CA ALA A 87 -13.11 8.54 -21.16
C ALA A 87 -13.26 7.73 -22.45
N PRO A 88 -14.14 6.74 -22.50
CA PRO A 88 -14.51 6.15 -23.77
C PRO A 88 -15.02 7.29 -24.64
N THR A 89 -14.33 7.55 -25.74
CA THR A 89 -14.83 8.43 -26.80
C THR A 89 -16.21 7.93 -27.18
N LYS A 90 -17.22 8.81 -27.18
CA LYS A 90 -18.62 8.53 -27.55
C LYS A 90 -18.81 8.09 -29.03
N GLN A 91 -17.81 7.48 -29.65
CA GLN A 91 -17.81 7.10 -31.07
C GLN A 91 -18.12 5.62 -31.33
N ASP A 92 -18.42 4.82 -30.30
CA ASP A 92 -18.86 3.43 -30.50
C ASP A 92 -20.38 3.25 -30.31
N GLN A 93 -21.15 4.30 -30.60
CA GLN A 93 -22.58 4.16 -30.84
C GLN A 93 -22.83 4.25 -32.35
N GLY A 94 -22.89 3.07 -32.98
CA GLY A 94 -23.66 2.86 -34.20
C GLY A 94 -22.89 2.92 -35.51
N LYS A 95 -22.42 1.75 -35.97
CA LYS A 95 -22.52 1.39 -37.39
C LYS A 95 -22.64 -0.12 -37.57
N LEU A 96 -23.82 -0.66 -37.27
CA LEU A 96 -24.25 -1.88 -37.94
C LEU A 96 -24.48 -1.49 -39.41
N ARG A 97 -23.72 -2.08 -40.32
CA ARG A 97 -23.94 -1.94 -41.76
C ARG A 97 -25.30 -2.57 -42.10
N PRO A 98 -26.10 -2.00 -43.00
CA PRO A 98 -27.19 -2.76 -43.58
C PRO A 98 -26.58 -3.91 -44.39
N ASP A 99 -27.07 -5.13 -44.16
CA ASP A 99 -26.81 -6.28 -45.02
C ASP A 99 -27.51 -6.06 -46.37
N ASP A 100 -26.77 -6.28 -47.46
CA ASP A 100 -27.25 -6.33 -48.86
C ASP A 100 -28.15 -7.56 -49.11
#